data_AF-A0A349KKY9-F1
#
_entry.id   AF-A0A349KKY9-F1
#
_cell.length_a   1.000
_cell.length_b   1.000
_cell.length_c   1.000
_cell.angle_alpha   90.00
_cell.angle_beta   90.00
_cell.angle_gamma   90.00
#
_symmetry.space_group_name_H-M   'P 1'
#
loop_
_entity.id
_entity.type
_entity.pdbx_description
1 polymer ?
#
loop_
_entity_poly.entity_id
_entity_poly.type
_entity_poly.pdbx_seq_one_letter_code
_entity_poly.pdbx_strand_id
1 'polypeptide(L)' 'LAQLNTDETATITLCHSYGFSHQEVSDILEMPLGSVKSNISRGETKLRKILTRESTQEQKLEKAS' A
#
# COMPACT_ATOMS: atom_id res chain seq x y z
N LEU A 1 -6.94 -7.42 -3.95
CA LEU A 1 -6.20 -6.15 -4.20
C LEU A 1 -7.10 -4.91 -4.40
N ALA A 2 -8.42 -5.07 -4.59
CA ALA A 2 -9.38 -3.99 -4.95
C ALA A 2 -9.68 -2.90 -3.88
N GLN A 3 -8.81 -2.67 -2.89
CA GLN A 3 -9.02 -1.66 -1.84
C GLN A 3 -8.09 -0.45 -1.94
N LEU A 4 -6.97 -0.58 -2.65
CA LEU A 4 -6.09 0.55 -2.97
C LEU A 4 -6.53 1.13 -4.32
N ASN A 5 -6.47 2.45 -4.44
CA ASN A 5 -6.63 3.08 -5.75
C ASN A 5 -5.35 2.90 -6.58
N THR A 6 -5.42 3.26 -7.87
CA THR A 6 -4.31 3.09 -8.81
C THR A 6 -3.06 3.83 -8.35
N ASP A 7 -3.19 5.07 -7.86
CA ASP A 7 -2.05 5.90 -7.46
C ASP A 7 -1.37 5.38 -6.18
N GLU A 8 -2.15 4.91 -5.20
CA GLU A 8 -1.63 4.26 -3.99
C GLU A 8 -0.87 2.99 -4.35
N THR A 9 -1.41 2.19 -5.26
CA THR A 9 -0.76 0.94 -5.71
C THR A 9 0.51 1.23 -6.49
N ALA A 10 0.47 2.18 -7.43
CA ALA A 10 1.60 2.57 -8.26
C ALA A 10 2.75 3.13 -7.41
N THR A 11 2.46 4.07 -6.53
CA THR A 11 3.50 4.69 -5.67
C THR A 11 4.14 3.68 -4.72
N ILE A 12 3.36 2.79 -4.10
CA ILE A 12 3.90 1.72 -3.24
C ILE A 12 4.74 0.74 -4.05
N THR A 13 4.28 0.31 -5.21
CA THR A 13 5.00 -0.66 -6.04
C THR A 13 6.33 -0.06 -6.51
N LEU A 14 6.33 1.17 -7.00
CA LEU A 14 7.56 1.83 -7.47
C LEU A 14 8.58 2.03 -6.34
N CYS A 15 8.15 2.45 -5.15
CA CYS A 15 9.07 2.63 -4.02
C CYS A 15 9.54 1.30 -3.43
N HIS A 16 8.63 0.37 -3.14
CA HIS A 16 8.95 -0.83 -2.35
C HIS A 16 9.35 -2.03 -3.21
N SER A 17 8.81 -2.17 -4.43
CA SER A 17 9.17 -3.27 -5.34
C SER A 17 10.33 -2.91 -6.27
N TYR A 18 10.36 -1.68 -6.78
CA TYR A 18 11.40 -1.22 -7.71
C TYR A 18 12.51 -0.40 -7.04
N GLY A 19 12.34 0.03 -5.78
CA GLY A 19 13.38 0.73 -5.02
C GLY A 19 13.57 2.20 -5.38
N PHE A 20 12.63 2.82 -6.12
CA PHE A 20 12.72 4.23 -6.48
C PHE A 20 12.52 5.14 -5.28
N SER A 21 13.27 6.24 -5.24
CA SER A 21 13.06 7.32 -4.28
C SER A 21 11.73 8.03 -4.51
N HIS A 22 11.19 8.69 -3.48
CA HIS A 22 9.96 9.47 -3.63
C HIS A 22 10.06 10.54 -4.71
N GLN A 23 11.25 11.11 -4.94
CA GLN A 23 11.47 12.13 -5.96
C GLN A 23 11.40 11.50 -7.36
N GLU A 24 12.09 10.39 -7.59
CA GLU A 24 12.00 9.66 -8.87
C GLU A 24 10.57 9.22 -9.17
N VAL A 25 9.82 8.75 -8.17
CA VAL A 25 8.41 8.40 -8.34
C VAL A 25 7.54 9.62 -8.66
N SER A 26 7.83 10.78 -8.06
CA SER A 26 7.17 12.05 -8.37
C SER A 26 7.35 12.41 -9.85
N ASP A 27 8.56 12.22 -10.36
CA ASP A 27 8.94 12.54 -11.73
C ASP A 27 8.35 11.50 -12.71
N ILE A 28 8.39 10.20 -12.38
CA ILE A 28 7.84 9.10 -13.19
C ILE A 28 6.32 9.19 -13.35
N LEU A 29 5.62 9.53 -12.27
CA LEU A 29 4.15 9.60 -12.25
C LEU A 29 3.62 11.00 -12.58
N GLU A 30 4.50 11.96 -12.86
CA GLU A 30 4.17 13.36 -13.15
C GLU A 30 3.23 13.98 -12.10
N MET A 31 3.48 13.67 -10.82
CA MET A 31 2.63 14.09 -9.72
C MET A 31 3.44 14.79 -8.61
N PRO A 32 2.84 15.67 -7.79
CA PRO A 32 3.59 16.34 -6.73
C PRO A 32 4.14 15.39 -5.67
N LEU A 33 5.34 15.69 -5.14
CA LEU A 33 5.99 14.89 -4.10
C LEU A 33 5.12 14.74 -2.83
N GLY A 34 4.33 15.77 -2.51
CA GLY A 34 3.35 15.71 -1.41
C GLY A 34 2.26 14.65 -1.66
N SER A 35 1.79 14.56 -2.90
CA SER A 35 0.81 13.55 -3.32
C SER A 35 1.39 12.15 -3.26
N VAL A 36 2.63 11.95 -3.74
CA VAL A 36 3.37 10.68 -3.64
C VAL A 36 3.41 10.19 -2.20
N LYS A 37 3.92 11.02 -1.28
CA LYS A 37 4.00 10.68 0.15
C LYS A 37 2.64 10.38 0.77
N SER A 38 1.61 11.15 0.40
CA SER A 38 0.26 10.95 0.92
C SER A 38 -0.38 9.65 0.42
N ASN A 39 -0.14 9.28 -0.84
CA ASN A 39 -0.64 8.04 -1.43
C ASN A 39 0.07 6.82 -0.85
N ILE A 40 1.38 6.89 -0.65
CA ILE A 40 2.13 5.84 0.06
C ILE A 40 1.57 5.66 1.47
N SER A 41 1.46 6.74 2.26
CA SER A 41 0.96 6.66 3.64
C SER A 41 -0.45 6.06 3.73
N ARG A 42 -1.38 6.50 2.86
CA ARG A 42 -2.75 5.97 2.82
C ARG A 42 -2.78 4.52 2.35
N GLY A 43 -2.04 4.20 1.28
CA GLY A 43 -1.96 2.85 0.74
C GLY A 43 -1.36 1.86 1.74
N GLU A 44 -0.28 2.21 2.43
CA GLU A 44 0.30 1.35 3.47
C GLU A 44 -0.64 1.17 4.67
N THR A 45 -1.38 2.22 5.04
CA THR A 45 -2.41 2.12 6.10
C THR A 45 -3.51 1.15 5.70
N LYS A 46 -3.96 1.17 4.43
CA LYS A 46 -4.93 0.23 3.89
C LYS A 46 -4.36 -1.19 3.83
N LEU A 47 -3.14 -1.36 3.34
CA LEU A 47 -2.45 -2.65 3.30
C LEU A 47 -2.31 -3.26 4.69
N ARG A 48 -1.86 -2.48 5.69
CA ARG A 48 -1.81 -2.93 7.08
C ARG A 48 -3.17 -3.36 7.59
N LYS A 49 -4.24 -2.61 7.31
CA LYS A 49 -5.61 -3.02 7.69
C LYS A 49 -6.07 -4.30 7.02
N ILE A 50 -5.70 -4.54 5.76
CA ILE A 50 -6.04 -5.78 5.05
C ILE A 50 -5.30 -6.95 5.70
N LEU A 51 -3.98 -6.83 5.87
CA LEU A 51 -3.15 -7.86 6.48
C LEU A 51 -3.56 -8.18 7.92
N THR A 52 -3.92 -7.17 8.72
CA THR A 52 -4.38 -7.40 10.10
C THR A 52 -5.81 -7.94 10.18
N ARG A 53 -6.67 -7.62 9.20
CA ARG A 53 -8.00 -8.25 9.09
C ARG A 53 -7.88 -9.73 8.74
N GLU A 54 -6.95 -10.09 7.85
CA GLU A 54 -6.71 -11.48 7.45
C GLU A 54 -6.04 -12.30 8.56
N SER A 55 -5.09 -11.73 9.31
CA SER A 55 -4.50 -12.39 10.49
C SER A 55 -5.51 -12.65 11.63
N THR A 56 -6.66 -11.96 11.62
CA THR A 56 -7.77 -12.20 12.58
C THR A 56 -8.72 -13.31 12.11
N GLN A 57 -8.72 -13.66 10.81
CA GLN A 57 -9.57 -14.73 10.28
C GLN A 57 -8.92 -16.11 10.38
N GLU A 58 -7.60 -16.22 10.26
CA GLU A 58 -6.88 -17.50 10.43
C GLU A 58 -6.99 -18.05 11.87
N GLN A 59 -7.11 -17.19 12.88
CA GLN A 59 -7.26 -17.63 14.29
C GLN A 59 -8.70 -18.04 14.70
N LYS A 60 -9.71 -17.81 13.85
CA LYS A 60 -11.10 -18.22 14.12
C LYS A 60 -11.45 -19.62 13.60
N LEU A 61 -10.65 -20.20 12.69
CA LEU A 61 -10.89 -21.55 12.19
C LEU A 61 -10.28 -22.65 13.07
N GLU A 62 -9.25 -22.33 13.87
CA GLU A 62 -8.58 -23.31 14.75
C GLU A 62 -9.24 -23.49 16.13
N LYS A 63 -10.17 -22.61 16.53
CA LYS A 63 -10.90 -22.72 17.82
C LYS A 63 -12.32 -23.29 17.71
N ALA A 64 -12.67 -23.81 16.54
CA ALA A 64 -13.96 -24.43 16.25
C ALA A 64 -13.84 -25.93 15.89
N SER A 65 -12.69 -26.55 16.16
CA SER A 65 -12.46 -28.00 16.16
C SER A 65 -11.88 -28.42 17.51
#